data_AF-A0A3C1H8B0-F1
#
_entry.id   AF-A0A3C1H8B0-F1
#
_cell.length_a   1.000
_cell.length_b   1.000
_cell.length_c   1.000
_cell.angle_alpha   90.00
_cell.angle_beta   90.00
_cell.angle_gamma   90.00
#
_symmetry.space_group_name_H-M   'P 1'
#
loop_
_entity.id
_entity.type
_entity.pdbx_description
1 polymer ?
#
loop_
_entity_poly.entity_id
_entity_poly.type
_entity_poly.pdbx_seq_one_letter_code
_entity_poly.pdbx_strand_id
1 'polypeptide(L)'
;MSPSTPHSPEAALLALLRSWEGLSRDEAVAIASENWNALRAAQAAKAEVRARIEGIAARGHGTEFTADAEIRELAGRLHTQERLNLETLSRKLGVTRARLNLAEASTRNLQQVHSAYRTPTASGWQWYS
;
A
#
# COMPACT_ATOMS: atom_id res chain seq x y z
N MET A 1 -27.79 -8.37 40.43
CA MET A 1 -27.36 -7.82 39.13
C MET A 1 -26.12 -6.99 39.41
N SER A 2 -24.95 -7.54 39.15
CA SER A 2 -23.66 -6.87 39.41
C SER A 2 -23.12 -6.28 38.10
N PRO A 3 -22.43 -5.13 38.16
CA PRO A 3 -22.11 -4.32 36.98
C PRO A 3 -21.03 -4.98 36.12
N SER A 4 -21.27 -5.01 34.81
CA SER A 4 -20.38 -5.53 33.79
C SER A 4 -19.22 -4.56 33.52
N THR A 5 -17.97 -4.91 33.86
CA THR A 5 -16.69 -4.55 33.18
C THR A 5 -15.47 -5.04 34.01
N PRO A 6 -14.30 -5.37 33.41
CA PRO A 6 -13.63 -4.64 32.34
C PRO A 6 -13.33 -5.46 31.08
N HIS A 7 -13.13 -4.79 29.95
CA HIS A 7 -12.58 -5.41 28.74
C HIS A 7 -11.21 -6.05 29.07
N SER A 8 -11.14 -7.38 29.12
CA SER A 8 -9.87 -8.11 29.26
C SER A 8 -8.88 -7.63 28.18
N PRO A 9 -7.59 -7.44 28.49
CA PRO A 9 -6.61 -6.99 27.51
C PRO A 9 -6.48 -7.98 26.33
N GLU A 10 -6.80 -9.25 26.54
CA GLU A 10 -6.95 -10.29 25.52
C GLU A 10 -8.12 -10.00 24.57
N ALA A 11 -9.30 -9.71 25.12
CA ALA A 11 -10.49 -9.35 24.34
C ALA A 11 -10.27 -8.05 23.55
N ALA A 12 -9.53 -7.10 24.13
CA ALA A 12 -9.13 -5.88 23.44
C ALA A 12 -8.17 -6.17 22.27
N LEU A 13 -7.19 -7.05 22.47
CA LEU A 13 -6.28 -7.48 21.41
C LEU A 13 -7.02 -8.21 20.28
N LEU A 14 -7.90 -9.16 20.61
CA LEU A 14 -8.75 -9.84 19.63
C LEU A 14 -9.59 -8.87 18.80
N ALA A 15 -10.20 -7.87 19.44
CA ALA A 15 -10.96 -6.83 18.74
C ALA A 15 -10.07 -6.01 17.79
N LEU A 16 -8.85 -5.67 18.21
CA LEU A 16 -7.88 -4.96 17.36
C LEU A 16 -7.42 -5.81 16.17
N LEU A 17 -7.15 -7.09 16.37
CA LEU A 17 -6.77 -8.01 15.29
C LEU A 17 -7.92 -8.23 14.30
N ARG A 18 -9.16 -8.35 14.77
CA ARG A 18 -10.35 -8.42 13.88
C ARG A 18 -10.56 -7.12 13.11
N SER A 19 -10.34 -5.97 13.74
CA SER A 19 -10.35 -4.67 13.06
C SER A 19 -9.27 -4.62 11.97
N TRP A 20 -8.06 -5.06 12.28
CA TRP A 20 -6.98 -5.18 11.30
C TRP A 20 -7.39 -6.07 10.12
N GLU A 21 -8.02 -7.23 10.37
CA GLU A 21 -8.46 -8.15 9.33
C GLU A 21 -9.51 -7.51 8.39
N GLY A 22 -10.39 -6.68 8.94
CA GLY A 22 -11.28 -5.82 8.14
C GLY A 22 -10.49 -4.88 7.23
N LEU A 23 -9.56 -4.12 7.82
CA LEU A 23 -8.74 -3.16 7.08
C LEU A 23 -7.85 -3.82 6.01
N SER A 24 -7.38 -5.05 6.23
CA SER A 24 -6.60 -5.80 5.24
C SER A 24 -7.44 -6.27 4.06
N ARG A 25 -8.74 -6.54 4.28
CA ARG A 25 -9.68 -6.81 3.19
C ARG A 25 -10.01 -5.54 2.41
N ASP A 26 -10.25 -4.43 3.11
CA ASP A 26 -10.50 -3.13 2.46
C ASP A 26 -9.29 -2.67 1.63
N GLU A 27 -8.08 -2.88 2.16
CA GLU A 27 -6.84 -2.65 1.42
C GLU A 27 -6.77 -3.52 0.15
N ALA A 28 -7.09 -4.81 0.24
CA ALA A 28 -7.08 -5.70 -0.92
C ALA A 28 -8.07 -5.22 -2.01
N VAL A 29 -9.27 -4.79 -1.62
CA VAL A 29 -10.29 -4.23 -2.52
C VAL A 29 -9.79 -2.92 -3.15
N ALA A 30 -9.16 -2.04 -2.36
CA ALA A 30 -8.60 -0.79 -2.85
C ALA A 30 -7.45 -1.02 -3.85
N ILE A 31 -6.57 -1.99 -3.59
CA ILE A 31 -5.49 -2.38 -4.52
C ILE A 31 -6.08 -2.95 -5.81
N ALA A 32 -7.07 -3.85 -5.71
CA ALA A 32 -7.71 -4.46 -6.86
C ALA A 32 -8.37 -3.42 -7.78
N SER A 33 -9.09 -2.47 -7.18
CA SER A 33 -9.78 -1.36 -7.86
C SER A 33 -8.89 -0.17 -8.22
N GLU A 34 -7.60 -0.19 -7.86
CA GLU A 34 -6.66 0.93 -8.07
C GLU A 34 -7.11 2.24 -7.41
N ASN A 35 -7.91 2.13 -6.34
CA ASN A 35 -8.34 3.27 -5.55
C ASN A 35 -7.27 3.65 -4.52
N TRP A 36 -6.30 4.45 -4.96
CA TRP A 36 -5.15 4.86 -4.14
C TRP A 36 -5.52 5.74 -2.93
N ASN A 37 -6.67 6.44 -2.98
CA ASN A 37 -7.18 7.20 -1.84
C ASN A 37 -7.69 6.26 -0.75
N ALA A 38 -8.51 5.27 -1.12
CA ALA A 38 -8.99 4.25 -0.19
C ALA A 38 -7.84 3.42 0.40
N LEU A 39 -6.83 3.09 -0.42
CA LEU A 39 -5.62 2.41 0.04
C LEU A 39 -4.92 3.20 1.16
N ARG A 40 -4.68 4.50 0.95
CA ARG A 40 -4.06 5.37 1.95
C ARG A 40 -4.87 5.46 3.24
N ALA A 41 -6.20 5.57 3.13
CA ALA A 41 -7.08 5.61 4.30
C ALA A 41 -7.00 4.30 5.11
N ALA A 42 -7.05 3.15 4.45
CA ALA A 42 -6.92 1.84 5.10
C ALA A 42 -5.55 1.69 5.80
N GLN A 43 -4.47 2.13 5.16
CA GLN A 43 -3.11 2.07 5.74
C GLN A 43 -2.94 2.99 6.94
N ALA A 44 -3.51 4.20 6.90
CA ALA A 44 -3.52 5.11 8.04
C ALA A 44 -4.27 4.49 9.24
N ALA A 45 -5.45 3.92 9.00
CA ALA A 45 -6.21 3.22 10.04
C ALA A 45 -5.45 2.00 10.60
N LYS A 46 -4.75 1.22 9.76
CA LYS A 46 -3.89 0.11 10.23
C LYS A 46 -2.75 0.61 11.11
N ALA A 47 -2.15 1.74 10.79
CA ALA A 47 -1.09 2.33 11.61
C ALA A 47 -1.60 2.69 13.02
N GLU A 48 -2.82 3.21 13.14
CA GLU A 48 -3.46 3.46 14.44
C GLU A 48 -3.74 2.18 15.22
N VAL A 49 -4.27 1.14 14.57
CA VAL A 49 -4.50 -0.17 15.20
C VAL A 49 -3.18 -0.78 15.67
N ARG A 50 -2.12 -0.68 14.86
CA ARG A 50 -0.78 -1.14 15.22
C ARG A 50 -0.25 -0.46 16.47
N ALA A 51 -0.35 0.86 16.55
CA ALA A 51 0.08 1.60 17.72
C ALA A 51 -0.65 1.15 19.00
N ARG A 52 -1.95 0.82 18.89
CA ARG A 52 -2.73 0.29 20.02
C ARG A 52 -2.28 -1.12 20.42
N ILE A 53 -2.00 -2.00 19.47
CA ILE A 53 -1.48 -3.35 19.73
C ILE A 53 -0.10 -3.27 20.40
N GLU A 54 0.79 -2.43 19.89
CA GLU A 54 2.12 -2.18 20.47
C GLU A 54 2.00 -1.63 21.91
N GLY A 55 1.04 -0.74 22.16
CA GLY A 55 0.74 -0.23 23.49
C GLY A 55 0.23 -1.31 24.47
N ILE A 56 -0.49 -2.31 23.99
CA ILE A 56 -0.92 -3.47 24.81
C ILE A 56 0.29 -4.38 25.11
N ALA A 57 1.15 -4.65 24.12
CA ALA A 57 2.34 -5.46 24.29
C ALA A 57 3.34 -4.82 25.29
N ALA A 58 3.52 -3.50 25.22
CA ALA A 58 4.40 -2.74 26.11
C ALA A 58 3.98 -2.80 27.60
N ARG A 59 2.72 -3.14 27.89
CA ARG A 59 2.21 -3.30 29.28
C ARG A 59 2.52 -4.67 29.89
N GLY A 60 3.28 -5.52 29.18
CA GLY A 60 3.78 -6.80 29.72
C GLY A 60 2.90 -8.01 29.41
N HIS A 61 1.82 -7.85 28.65
CA HIS A 61 0.91 -8.95 28.31
C HIS A 61 1.33 -9.75 27.06
N GLY A 62 2.43 -9.37 26.40
CA GLY A 62 2.83 -9.95 25.11
C GLY A 62 3.05 -11.47 25.16
N THR A 63 3.62 -12.00 26.24
CA THR A 63 3.85 -13.45 26.41
C THR A 63 2.57 -14.23 26.69
N GLU A 64 1.61 -13.63 27.41
CA GLU A 64 0.33 -14.26 27.75
C GLU A 64 -0.53 -14.51 26.50
N PHE A 65 -0.54 -13.56 25.56
CA PHE A 65 -1.33 -13.69 24.33
C PHE A 65 -0.77 -14.71 23.32
N THR A 66 0.53 -15.02 23.37
CA THR A 66 1.10 -16.04 22.48
C THR A 66 0.65 -17.45 22.82
N ALA A 67 0.21 -17.69 24.07
CA ALA A 67 -0.36 -18.95 24.50
C ALA A 67 -1.78 -19.17 23.97
N ASP A 68 -2.51 -18.09 23.70
CA ASP A 68 -3.87 -18.15 23.16
C ASP A 68 -3.88 -18.65 21.70
N ALA A 69 -4.71 -19.66 21.44
CA ALA A 69 -4.79 -20.30 20.13
C ALA A 69 -5.53 -19.44 19.09
N GLU A 70 -6.59 -18.73 19.49
CA GLU A 70 -7.39 -17.88 18.60
C GLU A 70 -6.56 -16.68 18.13
N ILE A 71 -5.84 -16.03 19.05
CA ILE A 71 -4.94 -14.91 18.74
C ILE A 71 -3.86 -15.35 17.77
N ARG A 72 -3.24 -16.52 18.00
CA ARG A 72 -2.17 -17.05 17.15
C ARG A 72 -2.67 -17.38 15.74
N GLU A 73 -3.84 -18.03 15.64
CA GLU A 73 -4.46 -18.33 14.36
C GLU A 73 -4.76 -17.05 13.58
N LEU A 74 -5.43 -16.08 14.23
CA LEU A 74 -5.80 -14.82 13.60
C LEU A 74 -4.56 -14.02 13.16
N ALA A 75 -3.51 -13.97 13.98
CA ALA A 75 -2.23 -13.35 13.61
C ALA A 75 -1.58 -14.05 12.40
N GLY A 76 -1.64 -15.38 12.32
CA GLY A 76 -1.14 -16.14 11.17
C GLY A 76 -1.91 -15.85 9.88
N ARG A 77 -3.24 -15.79 9.96
CA ARG A 77 -4.10 -15.39 8.82
C ARG A 77 -3.80 -13.96 8.37
N LEU A 78 -3.69 -13.03 9.32
CA LEU A 78 -3.32 -11.64 9.04
C LEU A 78 -1.96 -11.54 8.35
N HIS A 79 -0.94 -12.25 8.85
CA HIS A 79 0.38 -12.26 8.23
C HIS A 79 0.35 -12.74 6.77
N THR A 80 -0.43 -13.79 6.50
CA THR A 80 -0.63 -14.29 5.14
C THR A 80 -1.33 -13.25 4.26
N GLN A 81 -2.36 -12.59 4.78
CA GLN A 81 -3.11 -11.58 4.05
C GLN A 81 -2.26 -10.35 3.72
N GLU A 82 -1.46 -9.85 4.67
CA GLU A 82 -0.55 -8.72 4.43
C GLU A 82 0.48 -9.05 3.34
N ARG A 83 1.00 -10.28 3.34
CA ARG A 83 1.93 -10.73 2.30
C ARG A 83 1.29 -10.69 0.92
N LEU A 84 0.06 -11.20 0.79
CA LEU A 84 -0.69 -11.18 -0.48
C LEU A 84 -0.99 -9.75 -0.95
N ASN A 85 -1.36 -8.86 -0.03
CA ASN A 85 -1.58 -7.44 -0.35
C ASN A 85 -0.29 -6.78 -0.86
N LEU A 86 0.84 -7.00 -0.19
CA LEU A 86 2.16 -6.49 -0.59
C LEU A 86 2.59 -7.01 -1.96
N GLU A 87 2.41 -8.29 -2.23
CA GLU A 87 2.73 -8.91 -3.53
C GLU A 87 1.88 -8.28 -4.65
N THR A 88 0.58 -8.08 -4.40
CA THR A 88 -0.34 -7.49 -5.37
C THR A 88 0.00 -6.03 -5.63
N LEU A 89 0.26 -5.24 -4.58
CA LEU A 89 0.66 -3.84 -4.68
C LEU A 89 1.98 -3.69 -5.45
N SER A 90 2.97 -4.54 -5.12
CA SER A 90 4.27 -4.54 -5.80
C SER A 90 4.15 -4.82 -7.29
N ARG A 91 3.30 -5.79 -7.66
CA ARG A 91 3.00 -6.10 -9.06
C ARG A 91 2.37 -4.91 -9.79
N LYS A 92 1.38 -4.26 -9.19
CA LYS A 92 0.74 -3.07 -9.78
C LYS A 92 1.71 -1.91 -9.93
N LEU A 93 2.55 -1.64 -8.94
CA LEU A 93 3.59 -0.62 -9.03
C LEU A 93 4.59 -0.92 -10.16
N GLY A 94 4.96 -2.19 -10.36
CA GLY A 94 5.80 -2.62 -11.48
C GLY A 94 5.17 -2.29 -12.84
N VAL A 95 3.89 -2.60 -13.02
CA VAL A 95 3.16 -2.29 -14.26
C VAL A 95 3.06 -0.78 -14.49
N THR A 96 2.73 0.00 -13.47
CA THR A 96 2.64 1.46 -13.58
C THR A 96 3.98 2.10 -13.94
N ARG A 97 5.09 1.62 -13.34
CA ARG A 97 6.45 2.09 -13.69
C ARG A 97 6.81 1.74 -15.13
N ALA A 98 6.50 0.53 -15.59
CA ALA A 98 6.73 0.15 -16.99
C ALA A 98 5.95 1.05 -17.97
N ARG A 99 4.69 1.38 -17.65
CA ARG A 99 3.87 2.31 -18.45
C ARG A 99 4.46 3.73 -18.47
N LEU A 100 4.96 4.22 -17.34
CA LEU A 100 5.61 5.53 -17.26
C LEU A 100 6.86 5.57 -18.16
N ASN A 101 7.75 4.58 -18.06
CA ASN A 101 8.95 4.49 -18.89
C ASN A 101 8.62 4.48 -20.40
N LEU A 102 7.54 3.77 -20.77
CA LEU A 102 7.07 3.74 -22.16
C LEU A 102 6.59 5.13 -22.62
N ALA A 103 5.83 5.84 -21.79
CA ALA A 103 5.36 7.19 -22.10
C ALA A 103 6.51 8.20 -22.22
N GLU A 104 7.52 8.10 -21.36
CA GLU A 104 8.73 8.93 -21.43
C GLU A 104 9.55 8.65 -22.70
N ALA A 105 9.70 7.37 -23.08
CA ALA A 105 10.35 6.99 -24.33
C ALA A 105 9.59 7.52 -25.54
N SER A 106 8.26 7.41 -25.56
CA SER A 106 7.40 7.95 -26.61
C SER A 106 7.56 9.47 -26.74
N THR A 107 7.59 10.19 -25.61
CA THR A 107 7.78 11.65 -25.58
C THR A 107 9.13 12.04 -26.18
N ARG A 108 10.21 11.33 -25.82
CA ARG A 108 11.54 11.57 -26.41
C ARG A 108 11.57 11.30 -27.92
N ASN A 109 10.93 10.22 -28.36
CA ASN A 109 10.83 9.90 -29.79
C ASN A 109 10.07 11.00 -30.55
N LEU A 110 8.97 11.51 -29.99
CA LEU A 110 8.22 12.62 -30.58
C LEU A 110 9.05 13.91 -30.66
N GLN A 111 9.84 14.22 -29.64
CA GLN A 111 10.76 15.36 -29.65
C GLN A 111 11.82 15.21 -30.75
N GLN A 112 12.36 14.00 -30.94
CA GLN A 112 13.34 13.71 -31.99
C GLN A 112 12.72 13.78 -33.40
N VAL A 113 11.51 13.27 -33.58
CA VAL A 113 10.78 13.41 -34.85
C VAL A 113 10.50 14.89 -35.11
N HIS A 114 9.97 15.61 -34.13
CA HIS A 114 9.68 17.04 -34.28
C HIS A 114 10.94 17.84 -34.64
N SER A 115 12.10 17.56 -34.03
CA SER A 115 13.35 18.24 -34.38
C SER A 115 13.86 17.88 -35.78
N ALA A 116 13.70 16.64 -36.22
CA ALA A 116 14.08 16.20 -37.57
C ALA A 116 13.22 16.87 -38.66
N TYR A 117 11.93 17.10 -38.39
CA TYR A 117 11.01 17.75 -39.32
C TYR A 117 10.90 19.28 -39.13
N ARG A 118 11.54 19.84 -38.09
CA ARG A 118 11.82 21.27 -37.99
C ARG A 118 13.04 21.57 -38.86
N THR A 119 12.80 21.67 -40.17
CA THR A 119 13.80 22.15 -41.13
C THR A 119 14.37 23.47 -40.61
N PRO A 120 15.70 23.67 -40.57
CA PRO A 120 16.26 25.01 -40.47
C PRO A 120 15.80 25.75 -41.72
N THR A 121 14.93 26.74 -41.57
CA THR A 121 14.64 27.71 -42.62
C THR A 121 15.95 28.40 -43.00
N ALA A 122 16.53 27.93 -44.10
CA ALA A 122 17.54 28.56 -44.95
C ALA A 122 18.61 29.40 -44.21
N SER A 123 19.71 28.75 -43.81
CA SER A 123 21.00 29.46 -43.78
C SER A 123 21.36 29.70 -45.25
N GLY A 124 21.20 30.96 -45.67
CA GLY A 124 21.31 31.40 -47.04
C GLY A 124 22.57 30.89 -47.73
N TRP A 125 22.36 30.42 -48.95
CA TRP A 125 23.39 30.24 -49.95
C TRP A 125 24.21 31.55 -50.06
N GLN A 126 25.37 31.60 -49.40
CA GLN A 126 26.38 32.60 -49.69
C GLN A 126 27.03 32.22 -51.02
N TRP A 127 26.45 32.76 -52.09
CA TRP A 127 27.06 32.74 -53.42
C TRP A 127 28.38 33.52 -53.36
N TYR A 128 29.43 32.90 -53.91
CA TYR A 128 30.75 33.50 -54.11
C TYR A 128 30.65 34.78 -54.96
N SER A 129 31.32 35.85 -54.51
CA SER A 129 31.71 37.00 -55.33
C SER A 129 33.20 37.25 -55.14
#